data_AF-F3AZU0-F1
#
_entry.id   AF-F3AZU0-F1
#
_cell.length_a   1.000
_cell.length_b   1.000
_cell.length_c   1.000
_cell.angle_alpha   90.00
_cell.angle_beta   90.00
_cell.angle_gamma   90.00
#
_symmetry.space_group_name_H-M   'P 1'
#
loop_
_entity.id
_entity.type
_entity.pdbx_description
1 polymer ?
#
loop_
_entity_poly.entity_id
_entity_poly.type
_entity_poly.pdbx_seq_one_letter_code
_entity_poly.pdbx_strand_id
1 'polypeptide(L)'
;MDTITRNKTIKLIGINEAEIRTSISDLIDNENVNIEIKPFDAKTYIILTASADSEEAAKDLIKPVSKDIKKRFGNYIYSTKEKISLEMSVVNLLEKNELTISTAESCTGGLLAGRIINVPGVSDVYKEGFITYTNKSKRKTLGVNKSTLKKYGAVSMQTAKEMAFGAALEADTDVSISVTGIAGPDGGTDEKPVGLVYIGVCIKDSVHVEEFRFSGDRANVREQTVVSALGLARKCILEHFS
;
A
#
# COMPACT_ATOMS: atom_id res chain seq x y z
N MET A 1 20.66 38.88 -7.71
CA MET A 1 20.55 38.00 -6.53
C MET A 1 20.29 36.62 -7.07
N ASP A 2 21.08 35.65 -6.64
CA ASP A 2 20.89 34.27 -7.09
C ASP A 2 19.63 33.72 -6.44
N THR A 3 18.68 33.30 -7.27
CA THR A 3 17.43 32.70 -6.80
C THR A 3 17.71 31.27 -6.32
N ILE A 4 17.32 30.96 -5.09
CA ILE A 4 17.42 29.62 -4.49
C ILE A 4 16.09 28.89 -4.64
N THR A 5 16.12 27.71 -5.28
CA THR A 5 14.95 26.83 -5.43
C THR A 5 14.94 25.75 -4.35
N ARG A 6 13.78 25.54 -3.73
CA ARG A 6 13.55 24.45 -2.77
C ARG A 6 12.35 23.61 -3.19
N ASN A 7 12.48 22.30 -2.96
CA ASN A 7 11.46 21.31 -3.27
C ASN A 7 11.02 20.60 -1.99
N LYS A 8 9.75 20.21 -1.94
CA LYS A 8 9.20 19.35 -0.90
C LYS A 8 8.30 18.29 -1.50
N THR A 9 8.67 17.03 -1.29
CA THR A 9 7.88 15.88 -1.72
C THR A 9 6.98 15.38 -0.60
N ILE A 10 5.69 15.31 -0.90
CA ILE A 10 4.67 14.68 -0.06
C ILE A 10 4.31 13.36 -0.73
N LYS A 11 4.50 12.24 -0.03
CA LYS A 11 4.33 10.90 -0.59
C LYS A 11 3.00 10.31 -0.13
N LEU A 12 2.16 9.95 -1.09
CA LEU A 12 0.81 9.43 -0.86
C LEU A 12 0.67 8.00 -1.38
N ILE A 13 -0.25 7.24 -0.77
CA ILE A 13 -0.65 5.89 -1.17
C ILE A 13 -2.16 5.74 -0.99
N GLY A 14 -2.81 4.97 -1.86
CA GLY A 14 -4.25 4.68 -1.78
C GLY A 14 -5.18 5.79 -2.28
N ILE A 15 -4.64 6.76 -3.03
CA ILE A 15 -5.40 7.84 -3.69
C ILE A 15 -4.81 8.12 -5.06
N ASN A 16 -5.66 8.30 -6.07
CA ASN A 16 -5.23 8.51 -7.45
C ASN A 16 -5.04 10.00 -7.79
N GLU A 17 -4.39 10.26 -8.93
CA GLU A 17 -4.08 11.62 -9.37
C GLU A 17 -5.34 12.48 -9.59
N ALA A 18 -6.41 11.92 -10.17
CA ALA A 18 -7.63 12.66 -10.43
C ALA A 18 -8.28 13.13 -9.12
N GLU A 19 -8.37 12.25 -8.12
CA GLU A 19 -8.89 12.58 -6.79
C GLU A 19 -8.06 13.67 -6.11
N ILE A 20 -6.72 13.57 -6.19
CA ILE A 20 -5.83 14.61 -5.66
C ILE A 20 -6.11 15.94 -6.36
N ARG A 21 -6.10 15.98 -7.70
CA ARG A 21 -6.32 17.20 -8.50
C ARG A 21 -7.65 17.86 -8.16
N THR A 22 -8.72 17.08 -8.07
CA THR A 22 -10.04 17.60 -7.67
C THR A 22 -9.98 18.23 -6.28
N SER A 23 -9.33 17.56 -5.32
CA SER A 23 -9.25 18.00 -3.92
C SER A 23 -8.33 19.19 -3.67
N ILE A 24 -7.41 19.55 -4.59
CA ILE A 24 -6.52 20.72 -4.44
C ILE A 24 -6.67 21.72 -5.58
N SER A 25 -7.78 21.69 -6.29
CA SER A 25 -8.01 22.57 -7.46
C SER A 25 -7.83 24.06 -7.13
N ASP A 26 -8.19 24.48 -5.92
CA ASP A 26 -7.98 25.83 -5.38
C ASP A 26 -6.52 26.18 -5.05
N LEU A 27 -5.62 25.19 -5.02
CA LEU A 27 -4.18 25.39 -4.76
C LEU A 27 -3.32 25.30 -6.02
N ILE A 28 -3.83 24.76 -7.13
CA ILE A 28 -3.03 24.47 -8.33
C ILE A 28 -2.47 25.75 -8.96
N ASP A 29 -3.23 26.85 -8.96
CA ASP A 29 -2.85 28.13 -9.57
C ASP A 29 -2.10 29.06 -8.58
N ASN A 30 -1.33 28.50 -7.65
CA ASN A 30 -0.59 29.30 -6.68
C ASN A 30 0.59 30.04 -7.35
N GLU A 31 0.60 31.37 -7.27
CA GLU A 31 1.63 32.21 -7.91
C GLU A 31 3.05 31.97 -7.39
N ASN A 32 3.20 31.51 -6.14
CA ASN A 32 4.50 31.41 -5.46
C ASN A 32 5.02 29.98 -5.34
N VAL A 33 4.16 28.98 -5.56
CA VAL A 33 4.48 27.56 -5.36
C VAL A 33 3.95 26.75 -6.53
N ASN A 34 4.87 26.18 -7.32
CA ASN A 34 4.51 25.21 -8.34
C ASN A 34 4.17 23.86 -7.69
N ILE A 35 3.04 23.27 -8.08
CA ILE A 35 2.53 21.99 -7.56
C ILE A 35 2.49 20.95 -8.67
N GLU A 36 3.38 19.96 -8.61
CA GLU A 36 3.37 18.83 -9.53
C GLU A 36 2.82 17.58 -8.85
N ILE A 37 1.90 16.88 -9.51
CA ILE A 37 1.39 15.57 -9.07
C ILE A 37 1.97 14.51 -9.99
N LYS A 38 2.72 13.55 -9.44
CA LYS A 38 3.41 12.51 -10.20
C LYS A 38 3.01 11.12 -9.69
N PRO A 39 2.35 10.28 -10.53
CA PRO A 39 2.17 8.88 -10.21
C PRO A 39 3.51 8.13 -10.25
N PHE A 40 3.71 7.19 -9.32
CA PHE A 40 4.93 6.38 -9.21
C PHE A 40 4.59 5.00 -8.63
N ASP A 41 4.54 3.96 -9.47
CA ASP A 41 4.29 2.56 -9.06
C ASP A 41 3.14 2.41 -8.05
N ALA A 42 1.92 2.79 -8.42
CA ALA A 42 0.72 2.80 -7.56
C ALA A 42 0.78 3.73 -6.31
N LYS A 43 1.86 4.50 -6.13
CA LYS A 43 1.93 5.67 -5.23
C LYS A 43 1.69 6.94 -6.03
N THR A 44 1.44 8.04 -5.32
CA THR A 44 1.37 9.36 -5.93
C THR A 44 2.16 10.37 -5.10
N TYR A 45 3.01 11.17 -5.74
CA TYR A 45 3.79 12.22 -5.07
C TYR A 45 3.25 13.58 -5.45
N ILE A 46 3.08 14.44 -4.44
CA ILE A 46 2.88 15.88 -4.65
C ILE A 46 4.21 16.57 -4.39
N ILE A 47 4.75 17.26 -5.38
CA ILE A 47 6.01 17.98 -5.31
C ILE A 47 5.70 19.47 -5.31
N LEU A 48 6.08 20.13 -4.22
CA LEU A 48 5.95 21.58 -4.06
C LEU A 48 7.30 22.22 -4.33
N THR A 49 7.35 23.17 -5.24
CA THR A 49 8.57 23.86 -5.65
C THR A 49 8.38 25.36 -5.51
N ALA A 50 9.29 26.02 -4.80
CA ALA A 50 9.30 27.48 -4.67
C ALA A 50 10.73 28.02 -4.80
N SER A 51 10.83 29.24 -5.31
CA SER A 51 12.10 29.91 -5.58
C SER A 51 12.09 31.30 -4.94
N ALA A 52 13.13 31.64 -4.16
CA ALA A 52 13.23 32.91 -3.46
C ALA A 52 14.69 33.39 -3.35
N ASP A 53 14.92 34.55 -2.73
CA ASP A 53 16.25 35.13 -2.49
C ASP A 53 17.07 34.41 -1.40
N SER A 54 16.42 33.56 -0.62
CA SER A 54 17.02 32.74 0.44
C SER A 54 16.33 31.38 0.56
N GLU A 55 17.02 30.41 1.15
CA GLU A 55 16.46 29.09 1.42
C GLU A 55 15.26 29.17 2.39
N GLU A 56 15.37 30.00 3.42
CA GLU A 56 14.33 30.23 4.42
C GLU A 56 13.07 30.81 3.77
N ALA A 57 13.21 31.82 2.92
CA ALA A 57 12.07 32.41 2.20
C ALA A 57 11.38 31.38 1.29
N ALA A 58 12.13 30.58 0.53
CA ALA A 58 11.55 29.53 -0.32
C ALA A 58 10.80 28.47 0.50
N LYS A 59 11.33 28.08 1.67
CA LYS A 59 10.64 27.17 2.60
C LYS A 59 9.37 27.81 3.16
N ASP A 60 9.39 29.10 3.48
CA ASP A 60 8.24 29.81 4.02
C ASP A 60 7.09 29.91 3.04
N LEU A 61 7.36 30.03 1.73
CA LEU A 61 6.34 29.91 0.68
C LEU A 61 5.70 28.51 0.64
N ILE A 62 6.50 27.45 0.79
CA ILE A 62 6.02 26.05 0.74
C ILE A 62 5.22 25.65 1.98
N LYS A 63 5.58 26.16 3.17
CA LYS A 63 4.99 25.77 4.47
C LYS A 63 3.45 25.83 4.48
N PRO A 64 2.77 26.93 4.11
CA PRO A 64 1.31 27.01 4.16
C PRO A 64 0.64 26.01 3.20
N VAL A 65 1.11 25.91 1.95
CA VAL A 65 0.58 24.96 0.96
C VAL A 65 0.76 23.52 1.44
N SER A 66 1.95 23.20 1.98
CA SER A 66 2.21 21.88 2.55
C SER A 66 1.32 21.55 3.75
N LYS A 67 0.97 22.54 4.58
CA LYS A 67 0.08 22.35 5.72
C LYS A 67 -1.35 22.05 5.28
N ASP A 68 -1.83 22.73 4.24
CA ASP A 68 -3.18 22.52 3.73
C ASP A 68 -3.31 21.14 3.05
N ILE A 69 -2.34 20.76 2.23
CA ILE A 69 -2.28 19.41 1.63
C ILE A 69 -2.26 18.33 2.72
N LYS A 70 -1.50 18.53 3.80
CA LYS A 70 -1.48 17.60 4.94
C LYS A 70 -2.84 17.47 5.62
N LYS A 71 -3.59 18.57 5.74
CA LYS A 71 -4.93 18.57 6.32
C LYS A 71 -5.91 17.77 5.46
N ARG A 72 -5.82 17.90 4.13
CA ARG A 72 -6.73 17.25 3.17
C ARG A 72 -6.45 15.75 3.02
N PHE A 73 -5.19 15.35 3.05
CA PHE A 73 -4.78 13.97 2.71
C PHE A 73 -4.13 13.21 3.86
N GLY A 74 -4.30 13.62 5.12
CA GLY A 74 -3.57 13.11 6.29
C GLY A 74 -3.35 11.59 6.29
N ASN A 75 -4.44 10.81 6.13
CA ASN A 75 -4.37 9.34 6.14
C ASN A 75 -3.73 8.74 4.87
N TYR A 76 -3.75 9.44 3.74
CA TYR A 76 -3.09 8.99 2.50
C TYR A 76 -1.60 9.29 2.49
N ILE A 77 -1.15 10.30 3.24
CA ILE A 77 0.26 10.70 3.31
C ILE A 77 1.01 9.71 4.20
N TYR A 78 1.89 8.91 3.60
CA TYR A 78 2.73 7.98 4.34
C TYR A 78 4.06 8.62 4.78
N SER A 79 4.54 9.65 4.08
CA SER A 79 5.74 10.39 4.49
C SER A 79 5.89 11.73 3.79
N THR A 80 6.64 12.64 4.43
CA THR A 80 7.24 13.84 3.79
C THR A 80 8.77 13.84 3.88
N LYS A 81 9.35 12.77 4.44
CA LYS A 81 10.80 12.56 4.55
C LYS A 81 11.28 11.74 3.38
N GLU A 82 12.37 12.17 2.75
CA GLU A 82 12.97 11.53 1.58
C GLU A 82 13.32 10.06 1.83
N LYS A 83 13.97 9.76 2.96
CA LYS A 83 14.47 8.42 3.30
C LYS A 83 13.41 7.41 3.75
N ILE A 84 12.19 7.85 4.05
CA ILE A 84 11.13 6.94 4.51
C ILE A 84 10.42 6.35 3.31
N SER A 85 10.52 5.03 3.16
CA SER A 85 9.79 4.24 2.16
C SER A 85 8.37 3.92 2.64
N LEU A 86 7.57 3.29 1.77
CA LEU A 86 6.23 2.85 2.13
C LEU A 86 6.29 1.70 3.16
N GLU A 87 7.21 0.76 2.98
CA GLU A 87 7.46 -0.37 3.88
C GLU A 87 7.85 0.14 5.27
N MET A 88 8.80 1.07 5.34
CA MET A 88 9.18 1.71 6.61
C MET A 88 7.97 2.38 7.27
N SER A 89 7.08 3.01 6.49
CA SER A 89 5.88 3.63 7.07
C SER A 89 4.90 2.62 7.66
N VAL A 90 4.82 1.41 7.10
CA VAL A 90 4.01 0.31 7.66
C VAL A 90 4.67 -0.24 8.92
N VAL A 91 5.98 -0.54 8.86
CA VAL A 91 6.74 -1.05 10.02
C VAL A 91 6.69 -0.07 11.19
N ASN A 92 6.91 1.23 10.95
CA ASN A 92 6.81 2.25 12.00
C ASN A 92 5.40 2.33 12.62
N LEU A 93 4.34 2.07 11.84
CA LEU A 93 2.97 2.03 12.37
C LEU A 93 2.73 0.78 13.21
N LEU A 94 3.29 -0.36 12.82
CA LEU A 94 3.23 -1.58 13.61
C LEU A 94 3.96 -1.39 14.94
N GLU A 95 5.21 -0.92 14.91
CA GLU A 95 6.03 -0.65 16.10
C GLU A 95 5.34 0.35 17.05
N LYS A 96 4.83 1.46 16.52
CA LYS A 96 4.16 2.50 17.32
C LYS A 96 2.95 1.95 18.09
N ASN A 97 2.25 0.97 17.53
CA ASN A 97 1.05 0.38 18.11
C ASN A 97 1.30 -1.00 18.74
N GLU A 98 2.58 -1.40 18.87
CA GLU A 98 2.99 -2.69 19.43
C GLU A 98 2.33 -3.89 18.71
N LEU A 99 2.17 -3.78 17.38
CA LEU A 99 1.54 -4.78 16.54
C LEU A 99 2.58 -5.66 15.82
N THR A 100 2.19 -6.89 15.59
CA THR A 100 2.92 -7.88 14.79
C THR A 100 2.25 -8.13 13.45
N ILE A 101 3.01 -8.62 12.46
CA ILE A 101 2.52 -8.85 11.11
C ILE A 101 2.96 -10.19 10.51
N SER A 102 2.05 -10.81 9.76
CA SER A 102 2.32 -11.96 8.88
C SER A 102 1.83 -11.73 7.45
N THR A 103 2.29 -12.54 6.49
CA THR A 103 1.82 -12.47 5.10
C THR A 103 1.40 -13.84 4.54
N ALA A 104 0.39 -13.87 3.68
CA ALA A 104 -0.05 -15.04 2.92
C ALA A 104 -0.09 -14.75 1.42
N GLU A 105 0.88 -15.29 0.69
CA GLU A 105 1.16 -14.91 -0.69
C GLU A 105 0.85 -16.01 -1.69
N SER A 106 0.10 -15.68 -2.73
CA SER A 106 -0.07 -16.51 -3.92
C SER A 106 0.63 -15.89 -5.12
N CYS A 107 0.01 -14.94 -5.83
CA CYS A 107 0.54 -14.39 -7.09
C CYS A 107 1.85 -13.60 -6.96
N THR A 108 2.15 -13.06 -5.78
CA THR A 108 3.37 -12.31 -5.49
C THR A 108 4.57 -13.21 -5.16
N GLY A 109 4.33 -14.43 -4.67
CA GLY A 109 5.37 -15.44 -4.48
C GLY A 109 6.48 -15.07 -3.49
N GLY A 110 6.16 -14.37 -2.40
CA GLY A 110 7.14 -13.96 -1.37
C GLY A 110 7.67 -12.53 -1.56
N LEU A 111 7.25 -11.83 -2.61
CA LEU A 111 7.69 -10.46 -2.89
C LEU A 111 7.21 -9.47 -1.83
N LEU A 112 6.00 -9.66 -1.29
CA LEU A 112 5.48 -8.79 -0.23
C LEU A 112 6.29 -8.97 1.06
N ALA A 113 6.48 -10.22 1.48
CA ALA A 113 7.36 -10.57 2.60
C ALA A 113 8.75 -9.99 2.43
N GLY A 114 9.40 -10.24 1.28
CA GLY A 114 10.75 -9.75 0.99
C GLY A 114 10.85 -8.22 1.06
N ARG A 115 9.83 -7.50 0.59
CA ARG A 115 9.80 -6.02 0.66
C ARG A 115 9.70 -5.52 2.09
N ILE A 116 8.85 -6.13 2.91
CA ILE A 116 8.75 -5.79 4.35
C ILE A 116 10.07 -6.13 5.06
N ILE A 117 10.62 -7.32 4.80
CA ILE A 117 11.87 -7.82 5.43
C ILE A 117 13.09 -6.93 5.12
N ASN A 118 13.08 -6.18 4.02
CA ASN A 118 14.15 -5.22 3.70
C ASN A 118 14.22 -4.02 4.66
N VAL A 119 13.21 -3.81 5.52
CA VAL A 119 13.24 -2.74 6.52
C VAL A 119 14.13 -3.14 7.69
N PRO A 120 15.15 -2.34 8.06
CA PRO A 120 15.97 -2.63 9.24
C PRO A 120 15.12 -2.73 10.52
N GLY A 121 15.40 -3.72 11.38
CA GLY A 121 14.69 -3.92 12.65
C GLY A 121 13.35 -4.67 12.53
N VAL A 122 12.92 -5.02 11.32
CA VAL A 122 11.61 -5.65 11.07
C VAL A 122 11.36 -6.97 11.79
N SER A 123 12.40 -7.64 12.32
CA SER A 123 12.28 -8.83 13.16
C SER A 123 11.41 -8.63 14.40
N ASP A 124 11.29 -7.38 14.87
CA ASP A 124 10.51 -7.07 16.07
C ASP A 124 9.00 -7.23 15.77
N VAL A 125 8.58 -6.92 14.55
CA VAL A 125 7.16 -6.92 14.14
C VAL A 125 6.78 -8.05 13.19
N TYR A 126 7.63 -8.44 12.24
CA TYR A 126 7.30 -9.45 11.23
C TYR A 126 7.58 -10.86 11.76
N LYS A 127 6.54 -11.70 11.84
CA LYS A 127 6.63 -13.04 12.43
C LYS A 127 6.78 -14.12 11.39
N GLU A 128 5.91 -14.16 10.39
CA GLU A 128 5.87 -15.27 9.45
C GLU A 128 5.31 -14.90 8.07
N GLY A 129 5.76 -15.62 7.04
CA GLY A 129 5.30 -15.49 5.67
C GLY A 129 4.95 -16.84 5.05
N PHE A 130 3.74 -16.98 4.52
CA PHE A 130 3.21 -18.20 3.93
C PHE A 130 3.09 -18.06 2.41
N ILE A 131 3.92 -18.77 1.65
CA ILE A 131 3.75 -18.85 0.19
C ILE A 131 2.79 -19.99 -0.15
N THR A 132 1.50 -19.67 -0.28
CA THR A 132 0.41 -20.63 -0.52
C THR A 132 -0.05 -20.66 -1.98
N TYR A 133 0.88 -20.95 -2.89
CA TYR A 133 0.64 -20.87 -4.33
C TYR A 133 -0.48 -21.79 -4.85
N THR A 134 -0.69 -22.96 -4.24
CA THR A 134 -1.67 -23.96 -4.68
C THR A 134 -2.92 -23.98 -3.80
N ASN A 135 -4.05 -24.44 -4.35
CA ASN A 135 -5.25 -24.69 -3.54
C ASN A 135 -4.97 -25.67 -2.38
N LYS A 136 -4.11 -26.67 -2.58
CA LYS A 136 -3.72 -27.61 -1.52
C LYS A 136 -2.98 -26.89 -0.38
N SER A 137 -2.05 -26.00 -0.68
CA SER A 137 -1.31 -25.26 0.36
C SER A 137 -2.18 -24.21 1.06
N LYS A 138 -3.06 -23.49 0.34
CA LYS A 138 -4.05 -22.59 0.95
C LYS A 138 -4.89 -23.31 2.01
N ARG A 139 -5.38 -24.50 1.70
CA ARG A 139 -6.18 -25.32 2.63
C ARG A 139 -5.35 -25.87 3.79
N LYS A 140 -4.16 -26.41 3.50
CA LYS A 140 -3.33 -27.10 4.49
C LYS A 140 -2.76 -26.13 5.52
N THR A 141 -2.28 -24.97 5.06
CA THR A 141 -1.53 -24.03 5.88
C THR A 141 -2.42 -22.95 6.49
N LEU A 142 -3.44 -22.47 5.76
CA LEU A 142 -4.24 -21.31 6.18
C LEU A 142 -5.70 -21.68 6.46
N GLY A 143 -6.04 -22.97 6.47
CA GLY A 143 -7.42 -23.40 6.76
C GLY A 143 -8.48 -22.97 5.74
N VAL A 144 -8.08 -22.49 4.55
CA VAL A 144 -9.05 -22.07 3.50
C VAL A 144 -10.03 -23.21 3.21
N ASN A 145 -11.32 -22.90 3.14
CA ASN A 145 -12.35 -23.91 3.01
C ASN A 145 -12.36 -24.54 1.61
N LYS A 146 -12.55 -25.86 1.56
CA LYS A 146 -12.72 -26.58 0.29
C LYS A 146 -13.94 -26.09 -0.49
N SER A 147 -15.03 -25.76 0.22
CA SER A 147 -16.26 -25.21 -0.37
C SER A 147 -16.03 -23.82 -0.98
N THR A 148 -15.27 -22.95 -0.32
CA THR A 148 -14.89 -21.62 -0.82
C THR A 148 -14.13 -21.73 -2.12
N LEU A 149 -13.08 -22.55 -2.16
CA LEU A 149 -12.30 -22.78 -3.37
C LEU A 149 -13.11 -23.41 -4.50
N LYS A 150 -14.06 -24.30 -4.19
CA LYS A 150 -14.93 -24.92 -5.21
C LYS A 150 -15.95 -23.94 -5.78
N LYS A 151 -16.55 -23.08 -4.94
CA LYS A 151 -17.64 -22.17 -5.34
C LYS A 151 -17.13 -20.88 -5.97
N TYR A 152 -16.10 -20.28 -5.39
CA TYR A 152 -15.62 -18.95 -5.78
C TYR A 152 -14.28 -18.98 -6.52
N GLY A 153 -13.52 -20.08 -6.41
CA GLY A 153 -12.17 -20.21 -6.96
C GLY A 153 -11.12 -19.50 -6.12
N ALA A 154 -9.84 -19.79 -6.41
CA ALA A 154 -8.69 -19.27 -5.66
C ALA A 154 -8.54 -17.75 -5.74
N VAL A 155 -8.97 -17.15 -6.85
CA VAL A 155 -8.97 -15.70 -7.06
C VAL A 155 -10.38 -15.19 -6.80
N SER A 156 -10.63 -14.84 -5.55
CA SER A 156 -11.92 -14.35 -5.05
C SER A 156 -11.75 -13.61 -3.73
N MET A 157 -12.69 -12.71 -3.43
CA MET A 157 -12.78 -12.02 -2.15
C MET A 157 -12.84 -13.00 -0.97
N GLN A 158 -13.60 -14.08 -1.10
CA GLN A 158 -13.77 -15.09 -0.05
C GLN A 158 -12.47 -15.84 0.24
N THR A 159 -11.72 -16.19 -0.80
CA THR A 159 -10.42 -16.85 -0.62
C THR A 159 -9.40 -15.91 0.01
N ALA A 160 -9.33 -14.64 -0.43
CA ALA A 160 -8.46 -13.65 0.22
C ALA A 160 -8.84 -13.46 1.70
N LYS A 161 -10.13 -13.34 2.02
CA LYS A 161 -10.60 -13.24 3.41
C LYS A 161 -10.12 -14.40 4.28
N GLU A 162 -10.36 -15.63 3.83
CA GLU A 162 -9.95 -16.84 4.56
C GLU A 162 -8.42 -16.97 4.65
N MET A 163 -7.67 -16.58 3.60
CA MET A 163 -6.21 -16.58 3.64
C MET A 163 -5.67 -15.59 4.67
N ALA A 164 -6.22 -14.36 4.74
CA ALA A 164 -5.78 -13.36 5.72
C ALA A 164 -6.07 -13.86 7.14
N PHE A 165 -7.30 -14.26 7.41
CA PHE A 165 -7.67 -14.76 8.74
C PHE A 165 -6.84 -15.98 9.16
N GLY A 166 -6.67 -16.96 8.27
CA GLY A 166 -5.85 -18.13 8.53
C GLY A 166 -4.38 -17.81 8.77
N ALA A 167 -3.82 -16.82 8.09
CA ALA A 167 -2.44 -16.38 8.32
C ALA A 167 -2.26 -15.72 9.69
N ALA A 168 -3.22 -14.89 10.10
CA ALA A 168 -3.19 -14.27 11.43
C ALA A 168 -3.25 -15.32 12.54
N LEU A 169 -4.11 -16.33 12.38
CA LEU A 169 -4.24 -17.43 13.34
C LEU A 169 -2.99 -18.33 13.40
N GLU A 170 -2.47 -18.74 12.24
CA GLU A 170 -1.32 -19.65 12.19
C GLU A 170 -0.05 -19.01 12.75
N ALA A 171 0.16 -17.72 12.46
CA ALA A 171 1.34 -16.99 12.91
C ALA A 171 1.17 -16.28 14.28
N ASP A 172 -0.02 -16.34 14.88
CA ASP A 172 -0.39 -15.60 16.09
C ASP A 172 -0.03 -14.10 16.01
N THR A 173 -0.47 -13.45 14.92
CA THR A 173 -0.14 -12.04 14.62
C THR A 173 -1.35 -11.12 14.67
N ASP A 174 -1.12 -9.87 15.08
CA ASP A 174 -2.16 -8.83 15.14
C ASP A 174 -2.64 -8.38 13.75
N VAL A 175 -1.75 -8.42 12.78
CA VAL A 175 -2.00 -8.02 11.39
C VAL A 175 -1.60 -9.15 10.47
N SER A 176 -2.43 -9.42 9.45
CA SER A 176 -2.00 -10.27 8.34
C SER A 176 -2.40 -9.67 7.01
N ILE A 177 -1.59 -9.91 5.98
CA ILE A 177 -1.91 -9.50 4.61
C ILE A 177 -1.95 -10.74 3.73
N SER A 178 -3.06 -10.94 3.02
CA SER A 178 -3.18 -11.98 2.01
C SER A 178 -3.29 -11.40 0.61
N VAL A 179 -2.73 -12.11 -0.37
CA VAL A 179 -2.83 -11.74 -1.79
C VAL A 179 -3.11 -12.96 -2.66
N THR A 180 -4.16 -12.88 -3.48
CA THR A 180 -4.50 -13.89 -4.48
C THR A 180 -5.01 -13.23 -5.76
N GLY A 181 -4.48 -13.65 -6.91
CA GLY A 181 -4.74 -12.95 -8.17
C GLY A 181 -4.14 -13.62 -9.39
N ILE A 182 -4.40 -13.04 -10.55
CA ILE A 182 -3.98 -13.52 -11.86
C ILE A 182 -2.91 -12.57 -12.40
N ALA A 183 -1.64 -12.93 -12.22
CA ALA A 183 -0.53 -12.09 -12.69
C ALA A 183 -0.30 -12.18 -14.21
N GLY A 184 -0.86 -13.19 -14.89
CA GLY A 184 -0.65 -13.38 -16.33
C GLY A 184 0.70 -14.03 -16.71
N PRO A 185 1.01 -14.13 -18.01
CA PRO A 185 0.20 -13.64 -19.13
C PRO A 185 -1.08 -14.47 -19.35
N ASP A 186 -1.11 -15.72 -18.87
CA ASP A 186 -2.25 -16.63 -19.01
C ASP A 186 -3.11 -16.69 -17.74
N GLY A 187 -4.21 -17.44 -17.81
CA GLY A 187 -5.07 -17.77 -16.67
C GLY A 187 -6.19 -16.76 -16.40
N GLY A 188 -6.30 -15.71 -17.21
CA GLY A 188 -7.44 -14.79 -17.22
C GLY A 188 -8.63 -15.34 -18.00
N THR A 189 -9.81 -14.84 -17.66
CA THR A 189 -11.07 -14.98 -18.40
C THR A 189 -11.74 -13.62 -18.51
N ASP A 190 -12.82 -13.48 -19.30
CA ASP A 190 -13.57 -12.22 -19.39
C ASP A 190 -14.10 -11.76 -18.01
N GLU A 191 -14.55 -12.70 -17.19
CA GLU A 191 -15.01 -12.43 -15.82
C GLU A 191 -13.86 -12.14 -14.84
N LYS A 192 -12.74 -12.84 -15.01
CA LYS A 192 -11.56 -12.75 -14.13
C LYS A 192 -10.31 -12.47 -14.97
N PRO A 193 -10.12 -11.23 -15.45
CA PRO A 193 -9.04 -10.92 -16.37
C PRO A 193 -7.67 -11.02 -15.70
N VAL A 194 -6.63 -11.10 -16.52
CA VAL A 194 -5.26 -10.86 -16.07
C VAL A 194 -5.20 -9.48 -15.41
N GLY A 195 -4.47 -9.39 -14.29
CA GLY A 195 -4.41 -8.20 -13.45
C GLY A 195 -5.43 -8.15 -12.33
N LEU A 196 -6.43 -9.05 -12.31
CA LEU A 196 -7.37 -9.17 -11.18
C LEU A 196 -6.65 -9.72 -9.95
N VAL A 197 -6.68 -8.97 -8.86
CA VAL A 197 -6.08 -9.35 -7.57
C VAL A 197 -7.02 -8.97 -6.43
N TYR A 198 -7.19 -9.88 -5.49
CA TYR A 198 -7.81 -9.60 -4.20
C TYR A 198 -6.74 -9.51 -3.12
N ILE A 199 -6.79 -8.45 -2.34
CA ILE A 199 -5.90 -8.21 -1.21
C ILE A 199 -6.76 -8.17 0.05
N GLY A 200 -6.48 -9.07 0.99
CA GLY A 200 -7.15 -9.10 2.29
C GLY A 200 -6.21 -8.64 3.40
N VAL A 201 -6.68 -7.82 4.32
CA VAL A 201 -5.96 -7.42 5.53
C VAL A 201 -6.78 -7.83 6.74
N CYS A 202 -6.21 -8.67 7.60
CA CYS A 202 -6.76 -8.98 8.90
C CYS A 202 -6.12 -8.04 9.93
N ILE A 203 -6.93 -7.39 10.77
CA ILE A 203 -6.50 -6.65 11.95
C ILE A 203 -7.27 -7.24 13.13
N LYS A 204 -6.56 -7.89 14.05
CA LYS A 204 -7.18 -8.73 15.10
C LYS A 204 -8.11 -9.75 14.44
N ASP A 205 -9.42 -9.71 14.70
CA ASP A 205 -10.42 -10.61 14.12
C ASP A 205 -11.18 -10.02 12.92
N SER A 206 -10.90 -8.77 12.55
CA SER A 206 -11.59 -8.05 11.49
C SER A 206 -10.82 -8.16 10.18
N VAL A 207 -11.46 -8.69 9.14
CA VAL A 207 -10.85 -8.81 7.81
C VAL A 207 -11.51 -7.86 6.82
N HIS A 208 -10.70 -6.97 6.25
CA HIS A 208 -11.06 -6.12 5.12
C HIS A 208 -10.47 -6.69 3.83
N VAL A 209 -11.22 -6.65 2.72
CA VAL A 209 -10.75 -7.16 1.42
C VAL A 209 -11.10 -6.16 0.33
N GLU A 210 -10.12 -5.83 -0.51
CA GLU A 210 -10.34 -4.98 -1.69
C GLU A 210 -9.94 -5.73 -2.98
N GLU A 211 -10.70 -5.45 -4.04
CA GLU A 211 -10.42 -5.90 -5.41
C GLU A 211 -9.57 -4.85 -6.12
N PHE A 212 -8.53 -5.29 -6.82
CA PHE A 212 -7.69 -4.47 -7.66
C PHE A 212 -7.65 -5.04 -9.08
N ARG A 213 -7.59 -4.13 -10.06
CA ARG A 213 -7.42 -4.45 -11.48
C ARG A 213 -6.20 -3.72 -11.99
N PHE A 214 -5.09 -4.45 -12.08
CA PHE A 214 -3.82 -3.91 -12.51
C PHE A 214 -3.60 -4.11 -14.00
N SER A 215 -2.82 -3.21 -14.60
CA SER A 215 -2.40 -3.29 -16.00
C SER A 215 -0.91 -3.58 -16.10
N GLY A 216 -0.48 -4.12 -17.24
CA GLY A 216 0.93 -4.41 -17.52
C GLY A 216 1.23 -5.91 -17.52
N ASP A 217 2.50 -6.24 -17.57
CA ASP A 217 2.96 -7.62 -17.59
C ASP A 217 2.94 -8.28 -16.21
N ARG A 218 3.36 -9.56 -16.15
CA ARG A 218 3.41 -10.34 -14.90
C ARG A 218 4.24 -9.68 -13.80
N ALA A 219 5.35 -9.03 -14.14
CA ALA A 219 6.17 -8.33 -13.17
C ALA A 219 5.47 -7.07 -12.68
N ASN A 220 4.89 -6.28 -13.60
CA ASN A 220 4.15 -5.07 -13.25
C ASN A 220 2.96 -5.38 -12.31
N VAL A 221 2.17 -6.42 -12.59
CA VAL A 221 1.03 -6.80 -11.75
C VAL A 221 1.49 -7.21 -10.34
N ARG A 222 2.59 -7.96 -10.22
CA ARG A 222 3.15 -8.38 -8.93
C ARG A 222 3.65 -7.19 -8.11
N GLU A 223 4.37 -6.26 -8.73
CA GLU A 223 4.88 -5.06 -8.05
C GLU A 223 3.73 -4.14 -7.59
N GLN A 224 2.74 -3.89 -8.45
CA GLN A 224 1.56 -3.12 -8.09
C GLN A 224 0.77 -3.78 -6.95
N THR A 225 0.65 -5.12 -6.97
CA THR A 225 0.03 -5.87 -5.88
C THR A 225 0.72 -5.61 -4.54
N VAL A 226 2.06 -5.64 -4.52
CA VAL A 226 2.82 -5.42 -3.27
C VAL A 226 2.66 -3.99 -2.76
N VAL A 227 2.72 -2.99 -3.64
CA VAL A 227 2.52 -1.60 -3.23
C VAL A 227 1.10 -1.37 -2.70
N SER A 228 0.09 -1.87 -3.40
CA SER A 228 -1.31 -1.75 -2.97
C SER A 228 -1.57 -2.52 -1.66
N ALA A 229 -0.93 -3.68 -1.47
CA ALA A 229 -1.03 -4.46 -0.23
C ALA A 229 -0.50 -3.68 0.98
N LEU A 230 0.67 -3.05 0.84
CA LEU A 230 1.23 -2.19 1.88
C LEU A 230 0.36 -0.95 2.14
N GLY A 231 -0.18 -0.35 1.09
CA GLY A 231 -1.11 0.78 1.17
C GLY A 231 -2.40 0.42 1.92
N LEU A 232 -3.00 -0.72 1.59
CA LEU A 232 -4.21 -1.20 2.24
C LEU A 232 -3.97 -1.55 3.70
N ALA A 233 -2.88 -2.27 4.00
CA ALA A 233 -2.52 -2.59 5.38
C ALA A 233 -2.35 -1.32 6.22
N ARG A 234 -1.65 -0.32 5.68
CA ARG A 234 -1.50 0.98 6.32
C ARG A 234 -2.84 1.66 6.58
N LYS A 235 -3.73 1.70 5.59
CA LYS A 235 -5.08 2.27 5.73
C LYS A 235 -5.85 1.57 6.87
N CYS A 236 -5.89 0.24 6.86
CA CYS A 236 -6.61 -0.53 7.87
C CYS A 236 -6.05 -0.33 9.28
N ILE A 237 -4.71 -0.26 9.45
CA ILE A 237 -4.08 0.02 10.74
C ILE A 237 -4.46 1.42 11.23
N LEU A 238 -4.42 2.44 10.36
CA LEU A 238 -4.79 3.80 10.73
C LEU A 238 -6.27 3.89 11.14
N GLU A 239 -7.17 3.24 10.42
CA GLU A 239 -8.60 3.23 10.74
C GLU A 239 -8.93 2.53 12.07
N HIS A 240 -8.10 1.57 12.51
CA HIS A 240 -8.31 0.85 13.77
C HIS A 240 -7.63 1.50 14.99
N PHE A 241 -6.52 2.20 14.79
CA PHE A 241 -5.65 2.64 15.90
C PHE A 241 -5.29 4.14 15.90
N SER A 242 -5.80 4.95 14.96
CA SER A 242 -5.54 6.41 14.92
C SER A 242 -6.67 7.25 15.50
#